data_AF-A0A7W7N0A0-F1
#
_entry.id   AF-A0A7W7N0A0-F1
#
_cell.length_a   1.000
_cell.length_b   1.000
_cell.length_c   1.000
_cell.angle_alpha   90.00
_cell.angle_beta   90.00
_cell.angle_gamma   90.00
#
_symmetry.space_group_name_H-M   'P 1'
#
loop_
_entity.id
_entity.type
_entity.pdbx_description
1 polymer ?
#
loop_
_entity_poly.entity_id
_entity_poly.type
_entity_poly.pdbx_seq_one_letter_code
_entity_poly.pdbx_strand_id
1 'polypeptide(L)' 'MAKGSKPSGSGKARSAITGKYVTKATAARHPKTTVVEKPSKPKKK' A
#
# COMPACT_ATOMS: atom_id res chain seq x y z
N MET A 1 -8.27 -19.53 12.64
CA MET A 1 -7.21 -19.22 11.65
C MET A 1 -7.10 -17.70 11.49
N ALA A 2 -6.29 -17.02 12.30
CA ALA A 2 -6.06 -15.57 12.16
C ALA A 2 -4.98 -15.34 11.09
N LYS A 3 -5.38 -14.87 9.91
CA LYS A 3 -4.46 -14.64 8.79
C LYS A 3 -3.70 -13.32 8.99
N GLY A 4 -2.52 -13.43 9.61
CA GLY A 4 -1.32 -12.64 9.32
C GLY A 4 -1.41 -11.12 9.45
N SER A 5 -1.21 -10.62 10.66
CA SER A 5 -0.72 -9.26 10.90
C SER A 5 0.68 -9.09 10.29
N LYS A 6 0.83 -8.28 9.22
CA LYS A 6 1.98 -7.39 8.92
C LYS A 6 1.95 -6.86 7.47
N PRO A 7 1.88 -5.52 7.28
CA PRO A 7 2.68 -4.88 6.25
C PRO A 7 3.74 -4.00 6.95
N SER A 8 4.63 -4.62 7.71
CA SER A 8 5.83 -3.96 8.22
C SER A 8 6.83 -3.83 7.06
N GLY A 9 6.97 -2.62 6.52
CA GLY A 9 8.22 -2.21 5.88
C GLY A 9 8.20 -1.84 4.40
N SER A 10 7.09 -1.89 3.66
CA SER A 10 7.15 -1.46 2.25
C SER A 10 5.79 -1.10 1.65
N GLY A 11 5.61 0.18 1.35
CA GLY A 11 4.59 0.73 0.44
C GLY A 11 3.15 0.23 0.65
N LYS A 12 2.29 0.99 1.33
CA LYS A 12 0.88 0.60 1.47
C LYS A 12 0.19 0.94 0.16
N ALA A 13 -0.34 -0.06 -0.53
CA ALA A 13 -1.06 0.16 -1.78
C ALA A 13 -2.56 0.34 -1.48
N ARG A 14 -3.16 1.40 -2.02
CA ARG A 14 -4.56 1.75 -1.80
C ARG A 14 -5.24 2.03 -3.13
N SER A 15 -6.42 1.46 -3.36
CA SER A 15 -7.23 1.77 -4.54
C SER A 15 -7.68 3.23 -4.48
N ALA A 16 -7.38 4.00 -5.52
CA ALA A 16 -7.83 5.39 -5.65
C ALA A 16 -9.35 5.48 -5.87
N ILE A 17 -9.96 4.42 -6.43
CA ILE A 17 -11.38 4.38 -6.77
C ILE A 17 -12.23 4.05 -5.53
N THR A 18 -11.84 3.02 -4.79
CA THR A 18 -12.65 2.49 -3.68
C THR A 18 -12.10 2.82 -2.29
N GLY A 19 -10.86 3.32 -2.21
CA GLY A 19 -10.17 3.58 -0.96
C GLY A 19 -9.73 2.33 -0.20
N LYS A 20 -9.93 1.12 -0.73
CA LYS A 20 -9.54 -0.14 -0.08
C LYS A 20 -8.04 -0.38 -0.18
N TYR A 21 -7.44 -0.94 0.88
CA TYR A 21 -6.05 -1.40 0.83
C TYR A 21 -5.95 -2.66 -0.01
N VAL A 22 -4.95 -2.68 -0.88
CA VAL A 22 -4.70 -3.77 -1.82
C VAL A 22 -3.26 -4.26 -1.67
N THR A 23 -2.98 -5.41 -2.25
CA THR A 23 -1.61 -5.95 -2.27
C THR A 23 -0.76 -5.22 -3.31
N LYS A 24 0.56 -5.32 -3.19
CA LYS A 24 1.47 -4.77 -4.21
C LYS A 24 1.31 -5.43 -5.58
N ALA A 25 0.95 -6.71 -5.63
CA ALA A 25 0.66 -7.38 -6.89
C ALA A 25 -0.53 -6.73 -7.60
N THR A 26 -1.57 -6.36 -6.83
CA THR A 26 -2.70 -5.59 -7.34
C THR A 26 -2.27 -4.20 -7.82
N ALA A 27 -1.38 -3.53 -7.08
CA ALA A 27 -0.85 -2.23 -7.48
C ALA A 27 -0.04 -2.29 -8.78
N ALA A 28 0.74 -3.36 -8.98
CA ALA A 28 1.51 -3.58 -10.20
C ALA A 28 0.62 -3.89 -11.42
N ARG A 29 -0.50 -4.60 -11.20
CA ARG A 29 -1.50 -4.87 -12.25
C ARG A 29 -2.33 -3.63 -12.61
N HIS A 30 -2.60 -2.76 -11.63
CA HIS A 30 -3.44 -1.58 -11.81
C HIS A 30 -2.74 -0.28 -11.35
N PRO A 31 -1.62 0.12 -12.01
CA PRO A 31 -0.84 1.28 -11.58
C PRO A 31 -1.59 2.60 -11.75
N LYS A 32 -2.58 2.66 -12.65
CA LYS A 32 -3.39 3.87 -12.91
C LYS A 32 -4.41 4.16 -11.82
N THR A 33 -4.86 3.14 -11.09
CA THR A 33 -5.97 3.24 -10.14
C THR A 33 -5.57 2.81 -8.73
N THR A 34 -4.27 2.62 -8.50
CA THR A 34 -3.71 2.25 -7.20
C THR A 34 -2.62 3.23 -6.80
N VAL A 35 -2.74 3.79 -5.61
CA VAL A 35 -1.75 4.66 -4.98
C VAL A 35 -0.84 3.82 -4.11
N VAL A 36 0.47 3.90 -4.31
CA VAL A 36 1.46 3.27 -3.43
C VAL A 36 2.04 4.31 -2.49
N GLU A 37 1.55 4.32 -1.26
CA GLU A 37 2.05 5.19 -0.19
C GLU A 37 3.38 4.62 0.31
N LYS A 38 4.48 5.22 -0.15
CA LYS A 38 5.78 5.07 0.52
C LYS A 38 5.64 5.68 1.92
N PRO A 39 6.12 5.00 2.98
CA PRO A 39 6.22 5.66 4.27
C PRO A 39 7.08 6.90 4.04
N SER A 40 6.47 8.07 4.20
CA SER A 40 7.20 9.33 4.22
C SER A 40 8.31 9.14 5.24
N LYS A 41 9.57 9.14 4.77
CA LYS A 41 10.71 9.19 5.69
C LYS A 41 10.42 10.37 6.62
N PRO A 42 10.46 10.19 7.96
CA PRO A 42 10.40 11.34 8.84
C PRO A 42 11.58 12.22 8.41
N LYS A 43 11.28 13.42 7.87
CA LYS A 43 12.31 14.42 7.62
C LYS A 43 12.89 14.72 9.00
N LYS A 44 14.08 14.15 9.31
CA LYS A 44 14.86 14.58 10.46
C LYS A 44 15.11 16.08 10.24
N LYS A 45 14.46 16.89 11.09
CA LYS A 45 14.76 18.30 11.26
C LYS A 45 15.95 18.42 12.20
#